data_AF-A0A4Q3ITI1-F1
#
_entry.id   AF-A0A4Q3ITI1-F1
#
_cell.length_a   1.000
_cell.length_b   1.000
_cell.length_c   1.000
_cell.angle_alpha   90.00
_cell.angle_beta   90.00
_cell.angle_gamma   90.00
#
_symmetry.space_group_name_H-M   'P 1'
#
loop_
_entity.id
_entity.type
_entity.pdbx_description
1 polymer ?
#
loop_
_entity_poly.entity_id
_entity_poly.type
_entity_poly.pdbx_seq_one_letter_code
_entity_poly.pdbx_strand_id
1 'polypeptide(L)'
;MIHPDGLRAMLPSAEALFDLPPEELAGVILAWLAAPRRDHLNSVLGLFEEIKHWEDLQRHRWAEAQLAIAEAWAWLQHSGLIIASPSQQATSGYMELTRRGRRIASEGDFAAYRKA
;
A
#
# COMPACT_ATOMS: atom_id res chain seq x y z
N MET A 1 -3.45 8.06 -15.06
CA MET A 1 -2.21 7.54 -15.68
C MET A 1 -1.71 6.42 -14.78
N ILE A 2 -1.70 5.18 -15.24
CA ILE A 2 -1.18 4.05 -14.46
C ILE A 2 0.34 4.19 -14.45
N HIS A 3 0.93 4.45 -13.28
CA HIS A 3 2.39 4.47 -13.17
C HIS A 3 2.91 3.03 -13.34
N PRO A 4 3.96 2.81 -14.14
CA PRO A 4 4.55 1.47 -14.32
C PRO A 4 5.09 0.87 -13.00
N ASP A 5 5.30 1.72 -11.99
CA ASP A 5 5.74 1.37 -10.64
C ASP A 5 4.59 1.53 -9.58
N GLY A 6 3.32 1.60 -10.02
CA GLY A 6 2.16 1.71 -9.14
C GLY A 6 1.82 0.41 -8.41
N LEU A 7 1.02 0.50 -7.34
CA LEU A 7 0.55 -0.65 -6.56
C LEU A 7 -0.11 -1.70 -7.46
N ARG A 8 -0.84 -1.27 -8.50
CA ARG A 8 -1.47 -2.17 -9.48
C ARG A 8 -0.48 -3.15 -10.12
N ALA A 9 0.76 -2.72 -10.36
CA ALA A 9 1.79 -3.54 -11.00
C ALA A 9 2.40 -4.60 -10.06
N MET A 10 2.08 -4.55 -8.76
CA MET A 10 2.51 -5.51 -7.76
C MET A 10 1.46 -6.59 -7.47
N LEU A 11 0.25 -6.41 -7.97
CA LEU A 11 -0.87 -7.35 -7.82
C LEU A 11 -1.24 -7.94 -9.19
N PRO A 12 -1.70 -9.19 -9.24
CA PRO A 12 -2.10 -9.83 -10.49
C PRO A 12 -3.36 -9.16 -11.07
N SER A 13 -4.32 -8.84 -10.22
CA SER A 13 -5.59 -8.19 -10.59
C SER A 13 -6.12 -7.31 -9.45
N ALA A 14 -7.16 -6.52 -9.74
CA ALA A 14 -7.94 -5.85 -8.70
C ALA A 14 -8.58 -6.81 -7.69
N GLU A 15 -8.87 -8.07 -8.08
CA GLU A 15 -9.47 -9.06 -7.19
C GLU A 15 -8.57 -9.39 -5.99
N ALA A 16 -7.25 -9.30 -6.17
CA ALA A 16 -6.29 -9.54 -5.10
C ALA A 16 -6.46 -8.59 -3.90
N LEU A 17 -7.11 -7.42 -4.07
CA LEU A 17 -7.46 -6.57 -2.92
C LEU A 17 -8.45 -7.23 -1.97
N PHE A 18 -9.28 -8.14 -2.45
CA PHE A 18 -10.35 -8.78 -1.67
C PHE A 18 -9.96 -10.19 -1.21
N ASP A 19 -9.12 -10.87 -1.98
CA ASP A 19 -8.71 -12.25 -1.70
C ASP A 19 -7.55 -12.32 -0.71
N LEU A 20 -6.66 -11.32 -0.70
CA LEU A 20 -5.52 -11.31 0.21
C LEU A 20 -5.97 -10.94 1.63
N PRO A 21 -5.49 -11.66 2.66
CA PRO A 21 -5.67 -11.21 4.03
C PRO A 21 -4.94 -9.88 4.25
N PRO A 22 -5.36 -9.06 5.23
CA PRO A 22 -4.78 -7.74 5.48
C PRO A 22 -3.26 -7.73 5.62
N GLU A 23 -2.67 -8.79 6.19
CA GLU A 23 -1.24 -8.94 6.41
C GLU A 23 -0.45 -9.14 5.12
N GLU A 24 -0.98 -9.94 4.19
CA GLU A 24 -0.34 -10.20 2.91
C GLU A 24 -0.47 -8.97 2.01
N LEU A 25 -1.65 -8.35 1.97
CA LEU A 25 -1.86 -7.08 1.26
C LEU A 25 -0.97 -5.97 1.84
N ALA A 26 -0.81 -5.92 3.15
CA ALA A 26 0.11 -5.00 3.82
C ALA A 26 1.56 -5.22 3.37
N GLY A 27 1.99 -6.46 3.19
CA GLY A 27 3.30 -6.79 2.62
C GLY A 27 3.48 -6.17 1.23
N VAL A 28 2.50 -6.34 0.34
CA VAL A 28 2.53 -5.74 -1.01
C VAL A 28 2.60 -4.22 -0.94
N ILE A 29 1.76 -3.59 -0.10
CA ILE A 29 1.78 -2.13 0.10
C ILE A 29 3.13 -1.68 0.66
N LEU A 30 3.70 -2.38 1.65
CA LEU A 30 5.00 -2.04 2.24
C LEU A 30 6.12 -2.01 1.18
N ALA A 31 6.15 -3.03 0.33
CA ALA A 31 7.12 -3.13 -0.75
C ALA A 31 6.96 -1.99 -1.76
N TRP A 32 5.72 -1.64 -2.09
CA TRP A 32 5.42 -0.49 -2.91
C TRP A 32 5.88 0.83 -2.27
N LEU A 33 5.58 1.06 -0.99
CA LEU A 33 6.01 2.24 -0.23
C LEU A 33 7.54 2.39 -0.18
N ALA A 34 8.28 1.29 -0.21
CA ALA A 34 9.74 1.28 -0.17
C ALA A 34 10.41 1.40 -1.54
N ALA A 35 9.64 1.46 -2.63
CA ALA A 35 10.20 1.54 -3.97
C ALA A 35 11.08 2.81 -4.16
N PRO A 36 12.26 2.73 -4.81
CA PRO A 36 13.25 3.82 -4.85
C PRO A 36 12.77 5.15 -5.45
N ARG A 37 11.66 5.16 -6.18
CA ARG A 37 11.12 6.35 -6.87
C ARG A 37 9.96 7.02 -6.12
N ARG A 38 9.63 6.56 -4.90
CA ARG A 38 8.54 7.14 -4.11
C ARG A 38 9.04 8.21 -3.15
N ASP A 39 8.20 9.22 -2.97
CA ASP A 39 8.35 10.20 -1.90
C ASP A 39 8.25 9.52 -0.54
N HIS A 40 8.96 10.09 0.44
CA HIS A 40 8.94 9.57 1.81
C HIS A 40 7.60 9.79 2.52
N LEU A 41 6.76 10.71 2.02
CA LEU A 41 5.44 11.01 2.57
C LEU A 41 4.38 10.16 1.86
N ASN A 42 3.70 9.31 2.64
CA ASN A 42 2.70 8.39 2.14
C ASN A 42 1.39 8.56 2.90
N SER A 43 0.25 8.44 2.23
CA SER A 43 -1.05 8.52 2.86
C SER A 43 -1.97 7.43 2.32
N VAL A 44 -2.85 6.92 3.18
CA VAL A 44 -3.89 5.96 2.77
C VAL A 44 -4.84 6.57 1.74
N LEU A 45 -5.07 7.89 1.80
CA LEU A 45 -5.87 8.60 0.81
C LEU A 45 -5.20 8.57 -0.57
N GLY A 46 -3.86 8.63 -0.64
CA GLY A 46 -3.13 8.48 -1.90
C GLY A 46 -3.36 7.12 -2.56
N LEU A 47 -3.45 6.04 -1.77
CA LEU A 47 -3.82 4.71 -2.24
C LEU A 47 -5.26 4.66 -2.74
N PHE A 48 -6.19 5.32 -2.05
CA PHE A 48 -7.59 5.40 -2.48
C PHE A 48 -7.78 6.15 -3.79
N GLU A 49 -6.97 7.18 -4.05
CA GLU A 49 -6.97 7.85 -5.35
C GLU A 49 -6.35 6.98 -6.43
N GLU A 50 -5.29 6.24 -6.11
CA GLU A 50 -4.62 5.36 -7.08
C GLU A 50 -5.55 4.27 -7.63
N ILE A 51 -6.34 3.60 -6.77
CA ILE A 51 -7.24 2.53 -7.20
C ILE A 51 -8.37 3.00 -8.11
N LYS A 52 -8.73 4.30 -8.09
CA LYS A 52 -9.74 4.84 -9.01
C LYS A 52 -9.29 4.79 -10.47
N HIS A 53 -8.00 4.62 -10.71
CA HIS A 53 -7.41 4.50 -12.04
C HIS A 53 -7.24 3.05 -12.50
N TRP A 54 -7.67 2.06 -11.72
CA TRP A 54 -7.57 0.65 -12.09
C TRP A 54 -8.73 0.27 -13.00
N GLU A 55 -8.42 -0.13 -14.23
CA GLU A 55 -9.42 -0.44 -15.26
C GLU A 55 -10.24 -1.70 -14.92
N ASP A 56 -9.65 -2.63 -14.18
CA ASP A 56 -10.26 -3.88 -13.76
C ASP A 56 -11.03 -3.78 -12.42
N LEU A 57 -11.00 -2.62 -11.75
CA LEU A 57 -11.75 -2.39 -10.52
C LEU A 57 -13.10 -1.70 -10.78
N GLN A 58 -14.18 -2.45 -10.62
CA GLN A 58 -15.53 -1.94 -10.81
C GLN A 58 -15.90 -0.87 -9.78
N ARG A 59 -16.52 0.23 -10.21
CA ARG A 59 -16.85 1.38 -9.36
C ARG A 59 -17.70 1.04 -8.13
N HIS A 60 -18.63 0.08 -8.27
CA HIS A 60 -19.49 -0.33 -7.14
C HIS A 60 -18.71 -1.03 -6.02
N ARG A 61 -17.50 -1.52 -6.30
CA ARG A 61 -16.62 -2.20 -5.33
C ARG A 61 -15.56 -1.28 -4.70
N TRP A 62 -15.57 0.02 -5.02
CA TRP A 62 -14.58 0.95 -4.50
C TRP A 62 -14.60 1.04 -2.97
N ALA A 63 -15.77 1.01 -2.35
CA ALA A 63 -15.87 1.04 -0.89
C ALA A 63 -15.24 -0.19 -0.24
N GLU A 64 -15.47 -1.38 -0.80
CA GLU A 64 -14.85 -2.63 -0.35
C GLU A 64 -13.33 -2.61 -0.53
N ALA A 65 -12.85 -2.13 -1.68
CA ALA A 65 -11.42 -2.03 -1.95
C ALA A 65 -10.72 -1.01 -1.02
N GLN A 66 -11.38 0.12 -0.75
CA GLN A 66 -10.89 1.10 0.22
C GLN A 66 -10.82 0.51 1.63
N LEU A 67 -11.80 -0.31 2.03
CA LEU A 67 -11.78 -0.99 3.32
C LEU A 67 -10.61 -1.98 3.42
N ALA A 68 -10.41 -2.83 2.41
CA ALA A 68 -9.28 -3.77 2.41
C ALA A 68 -7.91 -3.05 2.49
N ILE A 69 -7.76 -1.95 1.75
CA ILE A 69 -6.56 -1.10 1.84
C ILE A 69 -6.43 -0.47 3.24
N ALA A 70 -7.52 0.00 3.84
CA ALA A 70 -7.51 0.60 5.17
C ALA A 70 -7.10 -0.43 6.24
N GLU A 71 -7.56 -1.67 6.13
CA GLU A 71 -7.20 -2.77 7.02
C GLU A 71 -5.72 -3.11 6.92
N ALA A 72 -5.21 -3.29 5.70
CA ALA A 72 -3.78 -3.50 5.45
C ALA A 72 -2.93 -2.33 5.97
N TRP A 73 -3.39 -1.09 5.77
CA TRP A 73 -2.74 0.11 6.27
C TRP A 73 -2.73 0.18 7.81
N ALA A 74 -3.84 -0.20 8.45
CA ALA A 74 -3.93 -0.30 9.91
C ALA A 74 -2.98 -1.39 10.44
N TRP A 75 -2.86 -2.51 9.74
CA TRP A 75 -1.91 -3.56 10.09
C TRP A 75 -0.46 -3.08 10.03
N LEU A 76 -0.07 -2.32 8.99
CA LEU A 76 1.27 -1.72 8.89
C LEU A 76 1.58 -0.78 10.06
N GLN A 77 0.59 0.03 10.47
CA GLN A 77 0.71 0.92 11.62
C GLN A 77 0.85 0.15 12.93
N HIS A 78 -0.04 -0.81 13.17
CA HIS A 78 -0.04 -1.62 14.39
C HIS A 78 1.26 -2.43 14.54
N SER A 79 1.79 -2.93 13.42
CA SER A 79 3.07 -3.64 13.37
C SER A 79 4.30 -2.74 13.51
N GLY A 80 4.12 -1.41 13.57
CA GLY A 80 5.18 -0.42 13.68
C GLY A 80 6.07 -0.30 12.44
N LEU A 81 5.52 -0.60 11.26
CA LEU A 81 6.23 -0.55 9.98
C LEU A 81 6.12 0.82 9.31
N ILE A 82 5.02 1.52 9.57
CA ILE A 82 4.83 2.94 9.25
C ILE A 82 4.46 3.73 10.50
N ILE A 83 4.74 5.03 10.50
CA ILE A 83 4.43 5.95 11.59
C ILE A 83 4.03 7.31 11.02
N ALA A 84 3.24 8.08 11.77
CA ALA A 84 2.96 9.48 11.43
C ALA A 84 4.29 10.23 11.19
N SER A 85 4.34 10.97 10.09
CA SER A 85 5.55 11.69 9.71
C SER A 85 5.90 12.72 10.79
N PRO A 86 7.10 12.65 11.39
CA PRO A 86 7.55 13.63 12.39
C PRO A 86 7.84 15.00 11.77
N SER A 87 7.98 15.08 10.43
CA SER A 87 8.20 16.33 9.70
C SER A 87 6.90 17.06 9.35
N GLN A 88 5.75 16.43 9.58
CA GLN A 88 4.43 16.97 9.23
C GLN A 88 3.60 17.26 10.48
N GLN A 89 2.53 18.04 10.30
CA GLN A 89 1.53 18.22 11.36
C GLN A 89 0.84 16.88 11.64
N ALA A 90 0.59 16.59 12.91
CA ALA A 90 -0.01 15.33 13.36
C ALA A 90 -1.38 15.02 12.68
N THR A 91 -2.09 16.05 12.24
CA THR A 91 -3.40 15.95 11.59
C THR A 91 -3.32 15.72 10.07
N SER A 92 -2.13 15.76 9.47
CA SER A 92 -1.94 15.66 8.02
C SER A 92 -2.25 14.27 7.45
N GLY A 93 -2.21 13.23 8.29
CA GLY A 93 -2.38 11.83 7.86
C GLY A 93 -1.22 11.28 7.03
N TYR A 94 -0.13 12.05 6.87
CA TYR A 94 1.09 11.55 6.23
C TYR A 94 1.86 10.62 7.15
N MET A 95 2.33 9.53 6.57
CA MET A 95 3.07 8.48 7.21
C MET A 95 4.42 8.29 6.51
N GLU A 96 5.39 7.82 7.28
CA GLU A 96 6.71 7.43 6.79
C GLU A 96 7.01 5.99 7.18
N LEU A 97 7.85 5.32 6.40
CA LEU A 97 8.42 4.04 6.80
C LEU A 97 9.25 4.21 8.08
N THR A 98 9.07 3.32 9.05
CA THR A 98 9.97 3.24 10.20
C THR A 98 11.30 2.61 9.79
N ARG A 99 12.29 2.66 10.70
CA ARG A 99 13.55 1.91 10.53
C ARG A 99 13.29 0.40 10.34
N ARG A 100 12.30 -0.16 11.03
CA ARG A 100 11.89 -1.57 10.90
C ARG A 100 11.20 -1.82 9.57
N GLY A 101 10.27 -0.96 9.17
CA GLY A 101 9.58 -1.05 7.88
C GLY A 101 10.55 -1.08 6.70
N ARG A 102 11.55 -0.18 6.69
CA ARG A 102 12.60 -0.16 5.66
C ARG A 102 13.39 -1.47 5.58
N ARG A 103 13.79 -2.02 6.72
CA ARG A 103 14.56 -3.28 6.77
C ARG A 103 13.75 -4.44 6.20
N ILE A 104 12.52 -4.61 6.66
CA ILE A 104 11.64 -5.69 6.18
C ILE A 104 11.37 -5.52 4.68
N ALA A 105 11.14 -4.30 4.22
CA ALA A 105 10.91 -4.05 2.80
C ALA A 105 12.14 -4.38 1.93
N SER A 106 13.36 -4.23 2.44
CA SER A 106 14.59 -4.59 1.71
C SER A 106 14.91 -6.10 1.74
N GLU A 107 14.44 -6.81 2.76
CA GLU A 107 14.70 -8.24 2.95
C GLU A 107 13.59 -9.13 2.37
N GLY A 108 12.38 -8.59 2.18
CA GLY A 108 11.23 -9.35 1.69
C GLY A 108 11.29 -9.62 0.19
N ASP A 109 11.04 -10.87 -0.20
CA ASP A 109 10.93 -11.28 -1.60
C ASP A 109 9.50 -11.06 -2.12
N PHE A 110 9.17 -9.81 -2.44
CA PHE A 110 7.82 -9.42 -2.91
C PHE A 110 7.56 -9.77 -4.38
N ALA A 111 8.54 -10.37 -5.08
CA ALA A 111 8.38 -10.77 -6.48
C ALA A 111 7.35 -11.89 -6.67
N ALA A 112 7.04 -12.65 -5.62
CA ALA A 112 6.10 -13.77 -5.65
C ALA A 112 4.66 -13.34 -5.99
N TYR A 113 4.20 -12.19 -5.48
CA TYR A 113 2.81 -11.74 -5.65
C TYR A 113 2.47 -11.26 -7.07
N ARG A 114 3.47 -10.97 -7.92
CA ARG A 114 3.23 -10.56 -9.32
C ARG A 114 2.85 -11.72 -10.24
N LYS A 115 3.08 -12.98 -9.83
CA LYS A 115 2.97 -14.17 -10.70
C LYS A 115 1.84 -15.14 -10.34
N ALA A 116 1.12 -14.88 -9.25
CA ALA A 116 0.03 -15.73 -8.76
C ALA A 116 -1.30 -15.40 -9.45
#